data_AF-A0A523E635-F1
#
_entry.id   AF-A0A523E635-F1
#
_cell.length_a   1.000
_cell.length_b   1.000
_cell.length_c   1.000
_cell.angle_alpha   90.00
_cell.angle_beta   90.00
_cell.angle_gamma   90.00
#
_symmetry.space_group_name_H-M   'P 1'
#
loop_
_entity.id
_entity.type
_entity.pdbx_description
1 polymer ?
#
loop_
_entity_poly.entity_id
_entity_poly.type
_entity_poly.pdbx_seq_one_letter_code
_entity_poly.pdbx_strand_id
1 'polypeptide(L)' 'MKQARFPAGWDEKRVQEVIEHYENQTDEEALAEHEHALEEQKETLVDVPVELLPFVRELIAKFRESRDSRD' A
#
# COMPACT_ATOMS: atom_id res chain seq x y z
N MET A 1 10.11 20.61 -25.41
CA MET A 1 9.52 19.49 -24.64
C MET A 1 9.85 19.69 -23.17
N LYS A 2 8.88 19.58 -22.27
CA LYS A 2 9.10 19.67 -20.83
C LYS A 2 9.73 18.34 -20.40
N GLN A 3 10.94 18.35 -19.85
CA GLN A 3 11.48 17.13 -19.27
C GLN A 3 10.57 16.68 -18.13
N ALA A 4 10.18 15.40 -18.15
CA ALA A 4 9.43 14.81 -17.05
C ALA A 4 10.33 14.84 -15.81
N ARG A 5 9.93 15.61 -14.78
CA ARG A 5 10.56 15.49 -13.45
C ARG A 5 9.92 14.30 -12.77
N PHE A 6 10.64 13.19 -12.75
CA PHE A 6 10.24 12.03 -11.97
C PHE A 6 10.36 12.31 -10.46
N PRO A 7 9.54 11.67 -9.61
CA PRO A 7 9.70 11.70 -8.16
C PRO A 7 11.08 11.19 -7.72
N ALA A 8 11.46 11.46 -6.47
CA ALA A 8 12.71 10.92 -5.92
C ALA A 8 12.70 9.38 -5.96
N GLY A 9 13.77 8.78 -6.49
CA GLY A 9 13.87 7.32 -6.65
C GLY A 9 13.16 6.75 -7.89
N TRP A 10 12.65 7.62 -8.78
CA TRP A 10 12.07 7.24 -10.06
C TRP A 10 12.93 7.77 -11.20
N ASP A 11 13.24 6.90 -12.16
CA ASP A 11 13.87 7.24 -13.42
C ASP A 11 13.00 6.76 -14.59
N GLU A 12 13.38 7.14 -15.81
CA GLU A 12 12.63 6.79 -17.02
C GLU A 12 12.52 5.28 -17.22
N LYS A 13 13.60 4.55 -16.89
CA LYS A 13 13.64 3.10 -17.00
C LYS A 13 12.58 2.45 -16.11
N ARG A 14 12.54 2.84 -14.83
CA ARG A 14 11.55 2.34 -13.87
C ARG A 14 10.12 2.67 -14.29
N VAL A 15 9.90 3.87 -14.84
CA VAL A 15 8.57 4.24 -15.36
C VAL A 15 8.18 3.34 -16.52
N GLN A 16 9.09 3.09 -17.46
CA GLN A 16 8.81 2.23 -18.60
C GLN A 16 8.51 0.78 -18.18
N GLU A 17 9.30 0.24 -17.24
CA GLU A 17 9.10 -1.11 -16.68
C GLU A 17 7.72 -1.24 -16.00
N VAL A 18 7.30 -0.23 -15.25
CA VAL A 18 5.98 -0.21 -14.60
C VAL A 18 4.84 -0.14 -15.62
N ILE A 19 4.99 0.66 -16.68
CA ILE A 19 4.00 0.74 -17.76
C ILE A 19 3.88 -0.61 -18.45
N GLU A 20 5.00 -1.20 -18.86
CA GLU A 20 5.01 -2.50 -19.55
C GLU A 20 4.43 -3.63 -18.69
N HIS A 21 4.70 -3.62 -17.37
CA HIS A 21 4.09 -4.55 -16.41
C HIS A 21 2.56 -4.45 -16.43
N TYR A 22 2.00 -3.25 -16.23
CA TYR A 22 0.55 -3.08 -16.16
C TYR A 22 -0.16 -3.20 -17.51
N GLU A 23 0.51 -2.90 -18.63
CA GLU A 23 -0.07 -3.11 -19.97
C GLU A 23 -0.20 -4.59 -20.35
N ASN A 24 0.67 -5.44 -19.81
CA ASN A 24 0.70 -6.88 -20.10
C ASN A 24 0.16 -7.75 -18.96
N GLN A 25 -0.24 -7.14 -17.84
CA GLN A 25 -0.82 -7.84 -16.69
C GLN A 25 -2.15 -8.50 -17.08
N THR A 26 -2.31 -9.76 -16.72
CA THR A 26 -3.58 -10.48 -16.89
C THR A 26 -4.57 -10.15 -15.77
N ASP A 27 -5.86 -10.33 -16.02
CA ASP A 27 -6.90 -10.12 -15.00
C ASP A 27 -6.67 -11.01 -13.75
N GLU A 28 -6.15 -12.22 -13.93
CA GLU A 28 -5.82 -13.15 -12.84
C GLU A 28 -4.64 -12.64 -12.00
N GLU A 29 -3.59 -12.10 -12.62
CA GLU A 29 -2.46 -11.50 -11.91
C GLU A 29 -2.86 -10.21 -11.19
N ALA A 30 -3.70 -9.38 -11.81
CA ALA A 30 -4.25 -8.20 -11.17
C ALA A 30 -5.06 -8.57 -9.93
N LEU A 31 -5.92 -9.60 -10.02
CA LEU A 31 -6.69 -10.10 -8.90
C LEU A 31 -5.77 -10.64 -7.79
N ALA A 32 -4.77 -11.45 -8.14
CA ALA A 32 -3.81 -11.98 -7.19
C ALA A 32 -2.99 -10.89 -6.48
N GLU A 33 -2.59 -9.82 -7.17
CA GLU A 33 -1.94 -8.66 -6.52
C GLU A 33 -2.85 -7.98 -5.50
N HIS A 34 -4.16 -7.90 -5.78
CA HIS A 34 -5.15 -7.34 -4.84
C HIS A 34 -5.40 -8.27 -3.65
N GLU A 35 -5.40 -9.59 -3.87
CA GLU A 35 -5.63 -10.60 -2.84
C GLU A 35 -4.38 -10.85 -1.97
N HIS A 36 -3.17 -10.77 -2.52
CA HIS A 36 -1.93 -10.97 -1.75
C HIS A 36 -1.77 -9.95 -0.61
N ALA A 37 -2.30 -8.72 -0.76
CA ALA A 37 -2.36 -7.76 0.32
C ALA A 37 -3.21 -8.24 1.52
N LEU A 38 -4.10 -9.22 1.29
CA LEU A 38 -4.98 -9.83 2.27
C LEU A 38 -4.49 -11.21 2.76
N GLU A 39 -3.58 -11.88 2.03
CA GLU A 39 -3.12 -13.23 2.37
C GLU A 39 -2.09 -13.26 3.51
N GLU A 40 -1.23 -12.23 3.64
CA GLU A 40 -0.31 -12.10 4.78
C GLU A 40 -1.00 -11.50 6.02
N GLN A 41 -2.06 -12.16 6.53
CA GLN A 41 -2.95 -11.64 7.57
C GLN A 41 -2.26 -11.33 8.92
N LYS A 42 -1.60 -10.16 9.00
CA LYS A 42 -1.25 -9.47 10.26
C LYS A 42 -2.32 -8.47 10.70
N GLU A 43 -3.24 -8.15 9.81
CA GLU A 43 -4.29 -7.15 9.99
C GLU A 43 -5.64 -7.73 9.55
N THR A 44 -6.73 -7.25 10.14
CA THR A 44 -8.10 -7.68 9.86
C THR A 44 -8.90 -6.52 9.28
N LEU A 45 -9.69 -6.78 8.23
CA LEU A 45 -10.61 -5.79 7.67
C LEU A 45 -11.84 -5.64 8.56
N VAL A 46 -12.15 -4.41 8.93
CA VAL A 46 -13.31 -4.05 9.76
C VAL A 46 -13.95 -2.77 9.24
N ASP A 47 -15.28 -2.77 9.12
CA ASP A 47 -16.04 -1.57 8.82
C ASP A 47 -16.06 -0.65 10.05
N VAL A 48 -15.68 0.61 9.85
CA VAL A 48 -15.64 1.63 10.91
C VAL A 48 -16.41 2.86 10.43
N PRO A 49 -17.44 3.31 11.16
CA PRO A 49 -18.09 4.60 10.91
C PRO A 49 -17.05 5.74 10.82
N VAL A 50 -17.23 6.66 9.88
CA VAL A 50 -16.24 7.71 9.57
C VAL A 50 -15.91 8.55 10.81
N GLU A 51 -16.91 8.83 11.64
CA GLU A 51 -16.78 9.59 12.88
C GLU A 51 -15.88 8.91 13.91
N LEU A 52 -15.70 7.58 13.82
CA LEU A 52 -14.88 6.78 14.73
C LEU A 52 -13.44 6.58 14.24
N LEU A 53 -13.13 6.89 12.97
CA LEU A 53 -11.80 6.68 12.40
C LEU A 53 -10.67 7.38 13.17
N PRO A 54 -10.80 8.62 13.67
CA PRO A 54 -9.73 9.26 14.44
C PRO A 54 -9.36 8.47 15.69
N PHE A 55 -10.34 7.92 16.41
CA PHE A 55 -10.13 7.15 17.64
C PHE A 55 -9.47 5.80 17.36
N VAL A 56 -9.88 5.12 16.28
CA VAL A 56 -9.26 3.86 15.86
C VAL A 56 -7.79 4.09 15.47
N ARG A 57 -7.48 5.19 14.75
CA ARG A 57 -6.10 5.54 14.40
C ARG A 57 -5.23 5.80 15.63
N GLU A 58 -5.74 6.54 16.62
CA GLU A 58 -5.03 6.78 17.87
C GLU A 58 -4.76 5.48 18.64
N LEU A 59 -5.75 4.58 18.71
CA LEU A 59 -5.60 3.27 19.35
C LEU A 59 -4.50 2.43 18.69
N ILE A 60 -4.47 2.38 17.35
CA ILE A 60 -3.45 1.64 16.59
C ILE A 60 -2.06 2.23 16.84
N ALA A 61 -1.92 3.56 16.87
CA ALA A 61 -0.66 4.23 17.15
C ALA A 61 -0.11 3.83 18.54
N LYS A 62 -0.94 3.93 19.59
CA LYS A 62 -0.56 3.52 20.95
C LYS A 62 -0.16 2.05 21.03
N PHE A 63 -0.87 1.18 20.32
CA PHE A 63 -0.54 -0.25 20.27
C PHE A 63 0.85 -0.48 19.68
N ARG A 64 1.18 0.18 18.56
CA ARG A 64 2.49 0.08 17.89
C ARG A 64 3.62 0.59 18.79
N GLU A 65 3.46 1.78 19.38
CA GLU A 65 4.42 2.33 20.35
C GLU A 65 4.68 1.36 21.52
N SER A 66 3.62 0.75 22.06
CA SER A 66 3.74 -0.22 23.16
C SER A 66 4.43 -1.52 22.75
N ARG A 67 4.34 -1.93 21.48
CA ARG A 67 5.06 -3.09 20.95
C ARG A 67 6.53 -2.77 20.72
N ASP A 68 6.81 -1.63 20.08
CA ASP A 68 8.18 -1.21 19.76
C ASP A 68 9.01 -0.94 21.02
N SER A 69 8.37 -0.55 22.14
CA SER A 69 9.02 -0.40 23.44
C SER A 69 9.37 -1.71 24.17
N ARG A 70 8.86 -2.85 23.70
CA ARG A 70 9.09 -4.18 24.31
C ARG A 70 10.16 -5.00 23.60
N ASP A 71 10.58 -4.58 22.41
CA ASP A 71 11.67 -5.15 21.61
C ASP A 71 12.98 -4.35 21.84
#